data_AF-A0A0R2ASN4-F1
#
_entry.id   AF-A0A0R2ASN4-F1
#
_cell.length_a   1.000
_cell.length_b   1.000
_cell.length_c   1.000
_cell.angle_alpha   90.00
_cell.angle_beta   90.00
_cell.angle_gamma   90.00
#
_symmetry.space_group_name_H-M   'P 1'
#
loop_
_entity.id
_entity.type
_entity.pdbx_description
1 polymer ?
#
loop_
_entity_poly.entity_id
_entity_poly.type
_entity_poly.pdbx_seq_one_letter_code
_entity_poly.pdbx_strand_id
1 'polypeptide(L)'
;MASKKFYAVKSGRKTGVFTTWPETESQVKGFSGAIYKSFKTLGEAEDFIGKSGKKNINSVDKNKPVQSSTDYELTVYTDGGSRNNGNVAGQHVKSDDKAAWAYLILHGNHRYANSAGEFGATNNRMEIMALVKALAFLKSKKYNYSKIKCVLDSKYVLDAITKGWLNGWKKRGWKKSNGAEIKNLALFKQLDLLLSVFTNVNFVWTKGHANNEGNNFVDNLLNQTMDNMNINDSKNSIDSQNNIVENKDSASVESIKDNLRKIGLLK
;
A
#
# COMPACT_ATOMS: atom_id res chain seq x y z
N MET A 1 36.91 13.15 26.82
CA MET A 1 36.49 13.09 25.40
C MET A 1 35.24 13.94 25.22
N ALA A 2 35.24 14.91 24.31
CA ALA A 2 34.08 15.78 24.08
C ALA A 2 32.89 14.96 23.53
N SER A 3 31.70 15.13 24.11
CA SER A 3 30.51 14.44 23.64
C SER A 3 30.14 14.91 22.23
N LYS A 4 29.97 13.96 21.29
CA LYS A 4 29.47 14.26 19.95
C LYS A 4 28.04 14.82 20.06
N LYS A 5 27.81 16.00 19.48
CA LYS A 5 26.49 16.64 19.42
C LYS A 5 25.96 16.58 17.99
N PHE A 6 24.66 16.39 17.86
CA PHE A 6 23.93 16.46 16.59
C PHE A 6 23.17 17.78 16.52
N TYR A 7 23.16 18.42 15.37
CA TYR A 7 22.55 19.72 15.17
C TYR A 7 21.46 19.62 14.11
N ALA A 8 20.22 19.81 14.50
CA ALA A 8 19.06 19.66 13.65
C ALA A 8 18.60 21.03 13.14
N VAL A 9 18.47 21.20 11.82
CA VAL A 9 17.92 22.41 11.19
C VAL A 9 16.55 22.08 10.59
N LYS A 10 15.49 22.60 11.20
CA LYS A 10 14.10 22.47 10.76
C LYS A 10 13.69 23.54 9.74
N SER A 11 14.28 24.73 9.84
CA SER A 11 14.14 25.83 8.87
C SER A 11 15.49 26.53 8.71
N GLY A 12 15.95 26.69 7.47
CA GLY A 12 17.27 27.23 7.12
C GLY A 12 17.52 27.07 5.62
N ARG A 13 18.73 27.43 5.15
CA ARG A 13 19.12 27.25 3.75
C ARG A 13 19.05 25.78 3.32
N LYS A 14 19.52 24.88 4.20
CA LYS A 14 19.39 23.43 4.07
C LYS A 14 18.88 22.85 5.39
N THR A 15 17.78 22.11 5.32
CA THR A 15 17.21 21.39 6.46
C THR A 15 17.84 20.00 6.56
N GLY A 16 17.98 19.48 7.78
CA GLY A 16 18.63 18.20 8.05
C GLY A 16 19.40 18.17 9.37
N VAL A 17 19.95 17.00 9.71
CA VAL A 17 20.80 16.81 10.88
C VAL A 17 22.27 16.88 10.45
N PHE A 18 23.05 17.69 11.14
CA PHE A 18 24.48 17.93 10.92
C PHE A 18 25.27 17.49 12.16
N THR A 19 26.51 17.07 11.98
CA THR A 19 27.37 16.59 13.10
C THR A 19 28.38 17.63 13.57
N THR A 20 28.42 18.80 12.93
CA THR A 20 29.35 19.89 13.30
C THR A 20 28.63 21.25 13.33
N TRP A 21 29.07 22.12 14.24
CA TRP A 21 28.54 23.48 14.34
C TRP A 21 28.87 24.35 13.12
N PRO A 22 30.10 24.36 12.55
CA PRO A 22 30.40 25.19 11.38
C PRO A 22 29.50 24.87 10.18
N GLU A 23 29.20 23.59 9.96
CA GLU A 23 28.28 23.18 8.90
C GLU A 23 26.86 23.68 9.19
N THR A 24 26.38 23.52 10.43
CA THR A 24 25.05 24.01 10.86
C THR A 24 24.94 25.53 10.72
N GLU A 25 25.95 26.27 11.18
CA GLU A 25 26.00 27.72 11.19
C GLU A 25 25.85 28.28 9.78
N SER A 26 26.52 27.67 8.79
CA SER A 26 26.39 28.05 7.38
C SER A 26 24.95 27.96 6.85
N GLN A 27 24.12 27.08 7.43
CA GLN A 27 22.72 26.90 7.01
C GLN A 27 21.75 27.88 7.65
N VAL A 28 22.10 28.45 8.81
CA VAL A 28 21.17 29.27 9.61
C VAL A 28 21.59 30.74 9.74
N LYS A 29 22.88 31.03 9.63
CA LYS A 29 23.44 32.37 9.83
C LYS A 29 22.91 33.36 8.80
N GLY A 30 22.16 34.37 9.25
CA GLY A 30 21.53 35.38 8.37
C GLY A 30 20.32 34.88 7.56
N PHE A 31 19.76 33.70 7.88
CA PHE A 31 18.51 33.22 7.28
C PHE A 31 17.32 33.66 8.15
N SER A 32 16.43 34.49 7.60
CA SER A 32 15.23 34.96 8.31
C SER A 32 14.29 33.79 8.59
N GLY A 33 13.91 33.57 9.86
CA GLY A 33 13.06 32.45 10.27
C GLY A 33 13.78 31.10 10.41
N ALA A 34 15.09 31.10 10.66
CA ALA A 34 15.84 29.87 10.93
C ALA A 34 15.39 29.20 12.24
N ILE A 35 15.18 27.87 12.20
CA ILE A 35 14.78 27.04 13.34
C ILE A 35 15.77 25.88 13.43
N TYR A 36 16.57 25.83 14.48
CA TYR A 36 17.57 24.78 14.70
C TYR A 36 17.80 24.48 16.19
N LYS A 37 18.28 23.27 16.50
CA LYS A 37 18.56 22.83 17.89
C LYS A 37 19.64 21.75 17.92
N SER A 38 20.39 21.65 19.03
CA SER A 38 21.38 20.59 19.24
C SER A 38 20.88 19.49 20.18
N PHE A 39 21.31 18.25 19.94
CA PHE A 39 20.87 17.02 20.58
C PHE A 39 22.05 16.09 20.89
N LYS A 40 21.84 15.18 21.84
CA LYS A 40 22.85 14.16 22.21
C LYS A 40 22.79 12.95 21.29
N THR A 41 21.62 12.65 20.74
CA THR A 41 21.41 11.49 19.86
C THR A 41 20.91 11.93 18.49
N LEU A 42 21.16 11.08 17.48
CA LEU A 42 20.69 11.30 16.11
C LEU A 42 19.15 11.20 16.04
N GLY A 43 18.53 10.26 16.75
CA GLY A 43 17.08 10.07 16.74
C GLY A 43 16.32 11.30 17.23
N GLU A 44 16.75 11.92 18.33
CA GLU A 44 16.14 13.16 18.83
C GLU A 44 16.28 14.32 17.83
N ALA A 45 17.40 14.37 17.10
CA ALA A 45 17.64 15.37 16.07
C ALA A 45 16.75 15.16 14.83
N GLU A 46 16.52 13.90 14.43
CA GLU A 46 15.62 13.54 13.32
C GLU A 46 14.15 13.82 13.66
N ASP A 47 13.73 13.50 14.89
CA ASP A 47 12.38 13.78 15.40
C ASP A 47 12.08 15.29 15.41
N PHE A 48 13.08 16.11 15.76
CA PHE A 48 12.93 17.57 15.79
C PHE A 48 12.60 18.18 14.41
N ILE A 49 13.18 17.63 13.34
CA ILE A 49 12.99 18.13 11.96
C ILE A 49 11.66 17.63 11.38
N GLY A 50 11.19 16.47 11.84
CA GLY A 50 10.00 15.79 11.32
C GLY A 50 10.28 15.22 9.93
N LYS A 51 10.25 13.88 9.79
CA LYS A 51 10.67 13.11 8.61
C LYS A 51 10.35 13.79 7.26
N SER A 52 11.27 14.64 6.82
CA SER A 52 11.23 15.41 5.58
C SER A 52 12.59 15.24 4.94
N GLY A 53 12.68 14.25 4.04
CA GLY A 53 13.93 13.87 3.40
C GLY A 53 14.48 14.96 2.50
N LYS A 54 15.81 14.97 2.34
CA LYS A 54 16.45 15.43 1.11
C LYS A 54 17.65 14.54 0.76
N LYS A 55 17.53 13.94 -0.42
CA LYS A 55 18.62 13.46 -1.28
C LYS A 55 19.77 14.47 -1.33
N ASN A 56 21.00 13.99 -1.43
CA ASN A 56 22.01 14.69 -2.22
C ASN A 56 22.69 13.72 -3.20
N ILE A 57 22.86 14.27 -4.38
CA ILE A 57 23.40 13.73 -5.62
C ILE A 57 24.92 13.98 -5.62
N ASN A 58 25.65 13.10 -6.33
CA ASN A 58 27.05 13.16 -6.78
C ASN A 58 28.14 12.45 -5.95
N SER A 59 28.44 11.22 -6.36
CA SER A 59 29.71 10.92 -7.05
C SER A 59 29.58 9.60 -7.83
N VAL A 60 29.65 9.69 -9.16
CA VAL A 60 29.75 8.54 -10.04
C VAL A 60 31.19 8.04 -9.94
N ASP A 61 31.40 6.95 -9.21
CA ASP A 61 32.64 6.19 -9.27
C ASP A 61 32.35 4.86 -10.00
N LYS A 62 32.86 4.76 -11.22
CA LYS A 62 32.71 3.60 -12.10
C LYS A 62 33.70 2.52 -11.65
N ASN A 63 33.33 1.70 -10.66
CA ASN A 63 33.79 0.30 -10.47
C ASN A 63 33.57 -0.21 -9.03
N LYS A 64 32.31 -0.29 -8.59
CA LYS A 64 31.95 -1.13 -7.43
C LYS A 64 30.58 -1.76 -7.65
N PRO A 65 30.38 -3.04 -7.30
CA PRO A 65 29.08 -3.67 -7.42
C PRO A 65 28.08 -2.91 -6.53
N VAL A 66 26.95 -2.51 -7.11
CA VAL A 66 25.87 -1.79 -6.44
C VAL A 66 25.30 -2.70 -5.35
N GLN A 67 25.82 -2.57 -4.13
CA GLN A 67 25.19 -3.15 -2.95
C GLN A 67 23.95 -2.33 -2.63
N SER A 68 22.82 -2.82 -3.17
CA SER A 68 21.46 -2.40 -2.84
C SER A 68 21.27 -2.41 -1.33
N SER A 69 21.30 -1.25 -0.68
CA SER A 69 20.92 -1.09 0.72
C SER A 69 19.39 -1.15 0.84
N THR A 70 18.78 -2.31 0.58
CA THR A 70 17.35 -2.47 0.81
C THR A 70 17.15 -2.74 2.30
N ASP A 71 16.73 -1.70 3.02
CA ASP A 71 16.27 -1.77 4.41
C ASP A 71 15.04 -2.71 4.59
N TYR A 72 14.53 -3.31 3.51
CA TYR A 72 13.39 -4.21 3.47
C TYR A 72 13.77 -5.51 2.77
N GLU A 73 13.35 -6.63 3.36
CA GLU A 73 13.51 -7.97 2.78
C GLU A 73 12.55 -8.18 1.59
N LEU A 74 11.33 -7.63 1.70
CA LEU A 74 10.35 -7.67 0.62
C LEU A 74 9.82 -6.28 0.29
N THR A 75 9.65 -6.02 -1.01
CA THR A 75 8.87 -4.89 -1.50
C THR A 75 7.65 -5.39 -2.26
N VAL A 76 6.48 -4.90 -1.87
CA VAL A 76 5.18 -5.23 -2.44
C VAL A 76 4.65 -4.00 -3.16
N TYR A 77 4.18 -4.18 -4.38
CA TYR A 77 3.45 -3.19 -5.17
C TYR A 77 2.06 -3.76 -5.43
N THR A 78 1.04 -2.92 -5.31
CA THR A 78 -0.34 -3.32 -5.57
C THR A 78 -1.07 -2.19 -6.26
N ASP A 79 -1.92 -2.55 -7.20
CA ASP A 79 -2.76 -1.60 -7.92
C ASP A 79 -4.11 -2.25 -8.28
N GLY A 80 -5.14 -1.43 -8.43
CA GLY A 80 -6.48 -1.83 -8.78
C GLY A 80 -7.17 -0.78 -9.65
N GLY A 81 -7.71 -1.22 -10.78
CA GLY A 81 -8.31 -0.36 -11.79
C GLY A 81 -9.74 -0.78 -12.16
N SER A 82 -10.58 0.18 -12.53
CA SER A 82 -11.87 -0.08 -13.20
C SER A 82 -12.02 0.77 -14.47
N ARG A 83 -12.40 0.16 -15.59
CA ARG A 83 -12.70 0.83 -16.87
C ARG A 83 -14.19 1.16 -16.95
N ASN A 84 -14.53 2.31 -16.36
CA ASN A 84 -15.89 2.83 -16.31
C ASN A 84 -16.19 3.65 -17.57
N ASN A 85 -16.26 3.01 -18.73
CA ASN A 85 -16.48 3.72 -19.98
C ASN A 85 -17.93 4.24 -20.04
N GLY A 86 -18.09 5.56 -19.88
CA GLY A 86 -19.36 6.27 -20.05
C GLY A 86 -20.17 6.52 -18.77
N ASN A 87 -19.58 6.35 -17.58
CA ASN A 87 -20.22 6.77 -16.33
C ASN A 87 -19.89 8.25 -16.06
N VAL A 88 -20.89 9.09 -15.81
CA VAL A 88 -20.67 10.46 -15.32
C VAL A 88 -20.48 10.47 -13.81
N ALA A 89 -19.90 11.55 -13.27
CA ALA A 89 -19.73 11.71 -11.83
C ALA A 89 -21.08 11.52 -11.10
N GLY A 90 -21.13 10.55 -10.18
CA GLY A 90 -22.35 10.19 -9.44
C GLY A 90 -23.07 8.95 -9.97
N GLN A 91 -22.73 8.42 -11.15
CA GLN A 91 -23.27 7.16 -11.64
C GLN A 91 -22.53 5.94 -11.05
N HIS A 92 -23.27 4.84 -10.93
CA HIS A 92 -22.74 3.55 -10.47
C HIS A 92 -22.00 2.84 -11.61
N VAL A 93 -21.04 1.99 -11.22
CA VAL A 93 -20.34 1.08 -12.14
C VAL A 93 -21.38 0.15 -12.80
N LYS A 94 -21.32 0.00 -14.12
CA LYS A 94 -22.22 -0.88 -14.87
C LYS A 94 -21.83 -2.33 -14.66
N SER A 95 -22.78 -3.25 -14.77
CA SER A 95 -22.54 -4.68 -14.53
C SER A 95 -21.50 -5.31 -15.44
N ASP A 96 -21.23 -4.71 -16.60
CA ASP A 96 -20.27 -5.15 -17.62
C ASP A 96 -18.98 -4.30 -17.67
N ASP A 97 -18.85 -3.30 -16.79
CA ASP A 97 -17.60 -2.55 -16.65
C ASP A 97 -16.50 -3.49 -16.14
N LYS A 98 -15.37 -3.51 -16.85
CA LYS A 98 -14.22 -4.34 -16.49
C LYS A 98 -13.46 -3.71 -15.33
N ALA A 99 -13.07 -4.51 -14.36
CA ALA A 99 -12.16 -4.10 -13.31
C ALA A 99 -11.14 -5.20 -13.02
N ALA A 100 -9.94 -4.83 -12.61
CA ALA A 100 -8.91 -5.79 -12.26
C ALA A 100 -8.01 -5.29 -11.12
N TRP A 101 -7.41 -6.24 -10.42
CA TRP A 101 -6.36 -6.00 -9.44
C TRP A 101 -5.06 -6.68 -9.89
N ALA A 102 -3.93 -6.15 -9.44
CA ALA A 102 -2.63 -6.75 -9.64
C ALA A 102 -1.71 -6.53 -8.44
N TYR A 103 -0.80 -7.46 -8.21
CA TYR A 103 0.33 -7.26 -7.30
C TYR A 103 1.65 -7.72 -7.90
N LEU A 104 2.74 -7.14 -7.38
CA LEU A 104 4.11 -7.58 -7.59
C LEU A 104 4.83 -7.61 -6.23
N ILE A 105 5.50 -8.72 -5.94
CA ILE A 105 6.31 -8.91 -4.73
C ILE A 105 7.73 -9.21 -5.15
N LEU A 106 8.67 -8.38 -4.69
CA LEU A 106 10.11 -8.53 -4.89
C LEU A 106 10.74 -9.07 -3.62
N HIS A 107 11.49 -10.17 -3.72
CA HIS A 107 12.26 -10.75 -2.63
C HIS A 107 13.62 -11.23 -3.17
N GLY A 108 14.68 -10.46 -2.93
CA GLY A 108 15.97 -10.68 -3.59
C GLY A 108 15.83 -10.69 -5.11
N ASN A 109 16.23 -11.80 -5.74
CA ASN A 109 16.09 -11.99 -7.20
C ASN A 109 14.74 -12.60 -7.61
N HIS A 110 13.88 -12.94 -6.65
CA HIS A 110 12.58 -13.54 -6.94
C HIS A 110 11.51 -12.46 -7.15
N ARG A 111 10.67 -12.69 -8.16
CA ARG A 111 9.50 -11.86 -8.48
C ARG A 111 8.27 -12.74 -8.45
N TYR A 112 7.29 -12.37 -7.62
CA TYR A 112 5.97 -13.00 -7.61
C TYR A 112 4.94 -11.98 -8.03
N ALA A 113 4.21 -12.25 -9.10
CA ALA A 113 3.16 -11.37 -9.59
C ALA A 113 1.89 -12.18 -9.88
N ASN A 114 0.74 -11.55 -9.68
CA ASN A 114 -0.54 -12.12 -10.06
C ASN A 114 -1.56 -11.01 -10.27
N SER A 115 -2.60 -11.32 -11.05
CA SER A 115 -3.73 -10.45 -11.31
C SER A 115 -4.99 -11.27 -11.59
N ALA A 116 -6.14 -10.67 -11.36
CA ALA A 116 -7.42 -11.20 -11.82
C ALA A 116 -8.41 -10.06 -12.01
N GLY A 117 -9.45 -10.32 -12.81
CA GLY A 117 -10.49 -9.35 -13.15
C GLY A 117 -11.87 -9.77 -12.70
N GLU A 118 -12.75 -8.78 -12.53
CA GLU A 118 -14.15 -8.93 -12.18
C GLU A 118 -14.98 -7.86 -12.91
N PHE A 119 -16.20 -8.19 -13.32
CA PHE A 119 -17.12 -7.22 -13.92
C PHE A 119 -17.93 -6.48 -12.85
N GLY A 120 -18.31 -5.23 -13.12
CA GLY A 120 -19.16 -4.43 -12.24
C GLY A 120 -18.51 -3.98 -10.93
N ALA A 121 -17.18 -4.03 -10.84
CA ALA A 121 -16.44 -3.68 -9.64
C ALA A 121 -15.84 -2.26 -9.69
N THR A 122 -15.86 -1.58 -8.55
CA THR A 122 -15.27 -0.24 -8.41
C THR A 122 -13.74 -0.28 -8.29
N ASN A 123 -13.08 0.82 -8.63
CA ASN A 123 -11.65 1.04 -8.40
C ASN A 123 -11.22 0.69 -6.96
N ASN A 124 -11.89 1.29 -5.97
CA ASN A 124 -11.64 1.05 -4.55
C ASN A 124 -11.72 -0.43 -4.16
N ARG A 125 -12.64 -1.19 -4.78
CA ARG A 125 -12.76 -2.62 -4.51
C ARG A 125 -11.53 -3.37 -5.01
N MET A 126 -11.06 -3.06 -6.22
CA MET A 126 -9.86 -3.67 -6.80
C MET A 126 -8.60 -3.29 -6.03
N GLU A 127 -8.47 -2.04 -5.58
CA GLU A 127 -7.32 -1.59 -4.78
C GLU A 127 -7.22 -2.37 -3.45
N ILE A 128 -8.34 -2.56 -2.73
CA ILE A 128 -8.36 -3.37 -1.50
C ILE A 128 -8.02 -4.83 -1.84
N MET A 129 -8.62 -5.37 -2.90
CA MET A 129 -8.41 -6.76 -3.33
C MET A 129 -6.94 -7.03 -3.64
N ALA A 130 -6.26 -6.12 -4.34
CA ALA A 130 -4.84 -6.23 -4.68
C ALA A 130 -3.98 -6.44 -3.43
N LEU A 131 -4.20 -5.61 -2.38
CA LEU A 131 -3.48 -5.74 -1.12
C LEU A 131 -3.85 -7.03 -0.36
N VAL A 132 -5.13 -7.39 -0.31
CA VAL A 132 -5.60 -8.65 0.32
C VAL A 132 -4.92 -9.85 -0.34
N LYS A 133 -4.86 -9.90 -1.67
CA LYS A 133 -4.24 -11.02 -2.41
C LYS A 133 -2.73 -11.07 -2.21
N ALA A 134 -2.06 -9.92 -2.21
CA ALA A 134 -0.63 -9.85 -1.92
C ALA A 134 -0.30 -10.35 -0.50
N LEU A 135 -1.03 -9.88 0.52
CA LEU A 135 -0.82 -10.30 1.91
C LEU A 135 -1.16 -11.79 2.12
N ALA A 136 -2.24 -12.28 1.49
CA ALA A 136 -2.59 -13.70 1.55
C ALA A 136 -1.48 -14.58 0.93
N PHE A 137 -0.91 -14.16 -0.20
CA PHE A 137 0.24 -14.84 -0.81
C PHE A 137 1.45 -14.84 0.13
N LEU A 138 1.82 -13.68 0.69
CA LEU A 138 2.94 -13.58 1.64
C LEU A 138 2.74 -14.47 2.87
N LYS A 139 1.51 -14.53 3.39
CA LYS A 139 1.17 -15.41 4.51
C LYS A 139 1.34 -16.88 4.13
N SER A 140 0.87 -17.29 2.95
CA SER A 140 1.05 -18.67 2.46
C SER A 140 2.52 -19.08 2.29
N LYS A 141 3.39 -18.10 2.01
CA LYS A 141 4.85 -18.26 1.91
C LYS A 141 5.59 -18.10 3.24
N LYS A 142 4.86 -17.89 4.35
CA LYS A 142 5.40 -17.67 5.70
C LYS A 142 6.30 -16.41 5.83
N TYR A 143 6.11 -15.41 4.97
CA TYR A 143 6.84 -14.13 5.04
C TYR A 143 6.23 -13.13 6.04
N ASN A 144 5.30 -13.56 6.89
CA ASN A 144 4.57 -12.65 7.79
C ASN A 144 5.42 -12.07 8.94
N TYR A 145 6.66 -12.53 9.11
CA TYR A 145 7.64 -11.98 10.06
C TYR A 145 8.74 -11.12 9.38
N SER A 146 8.80 -11.14 8.06
CA SER A 146 9.80 -10.42 7.27
C SER A 146 9.57 -8.90 7.32
N LYS A 147 10.63 -8.12 7.09
CA LYS A 147 10.53 -6.66 6.98
C LYS A 147 10.01 -6.28 5.59
N ILE A 148 8.74 -5.90 5.53
CA ILE A 148 8.00 -5.69 4.28
C ILE A 148 7.72 -4.19 4.08
N LYS A 149 7.93 -3.73 2.84
CA LYS A 149 7.46 -2.42 2.36
C LYS A 149 6.35 -2.62 1.34
N CYS A 150 5.16 -2.13 1.63
CA CYS A 150 4.05 -2.08 0.68
C CYS A 150 3.96 -0.68 0.08
N VAL A 151 4.06 -0.59 -1.25
CA VAL A 151 3.92 0.62 -2.05
C VAL A 151 2.54 0.60 -2.71
N LEU A 152 1.71 1.58 -2.37
CA LEU A 152 0.33 1.71 -2.85
C LEU A 152 0.10 3.13 -3.38
N ASP A 153 -0.72 3.28 -4.40
CA ASP A 153 -1.24 4.57 -4.86
C ASP A 153 -2.65 4.89 -4.33
N SER A 154 -3.39 3.87 -3.87
CA SER A 154 -4.68 4.02 -3.21
C SER A 154 -4.58 4.73 -1.87
N LYS A 155 -4.96 6.02 -1.85
CA LYS A 155 -5.21 6.75 -0.59
C LYS A 155 -6.35 6.13 0.21
N TYR A 156 -7.34 5.53 -0.44
CA TYR A 156 -8.48 4.93 0.25
C TYR A 156 -8.05 3.76 1.13
N VAL A 157 -7.23 2.86 0.59
CA VAL A 157 -6.66 1.73 1.34
C VAL A 157 -5.66 2.22 2.39
N LEU A 158 -4.75 3.14 2.03
CA LEU A 158 -3.75 3.67 2.95
C LEU A 158 -4.37 4.39 4.13
N ASP A 159 -5.38 5.24 3.91
CA ASP A 159 -6.06 5.94 4.99
C ASP A 159 -6.78 4.97 5.91
N ALA A 160 -7.40 3.90 5.36
CA ALA A 160 -8.06 2.89 6.17
C ALA A 160 -7.11 2.23 7.19
N ILE A 161 -5.86 2.00 6.78
CA ILE A 161 -4.80 1.39 7.58
C ILE A 161 -4.14 2.43 8.51
N THR A 162 -3.64 3.53 7.94
CA THR A 162 -2.75 4.47 8.62
C THR A 162 -3.47 5.51 9.47
N LYS A 163 -4.71 5.88 9.11
CA LYS A 163 -5.54 6.83 9.89
C LYS A 163 -6.45 6.12 10.89
N GLY A 164 -6.26 4.82 11.12
CA GLY A 164 -6.95 4.06 12.16
C GLY A 164 -8.43 3.80 11.89
N TRP A 165 -8.89 3.86 10.63
CA TRP A 165 -10.31 3.61 10.32
C TRP A 165 -10.71 2.16 10.63
N LEU A 166 -9.88 1.17 10.27
CA LEU A 166 -10.12 -0.24 10.57
C LEU A 166 -10.35 -0.47 12.07
N ASN A 167 -9.43 0.05 12.90
CA ASN A 167 -9.53 -0.03 14.36
C ASN A 167 -10.80 0.65 14.87
N GLY A 168 -11.13 1.83 14.34
CA GLY A 168 -12.33 2.57 14.71
C GLY A 168 -13.62 1.82 14.34
N TRP A 169 -13.71 1.28 13.12
CA TRP A 169 -14.85 0.51 12.66
C TRP A 169 -15.03 -0.76 13.49
N LYS A 170 -13.95 -1.51 13.74
CA LYS A 170 -13.95 -2.73 14.55
C LYS A 170 -14.46 -2.47 15.98
N LYS A 171 -13.98 -1.42 16.64
CA LYS A 171 -14.46 -1.00 17.98
C LYS A 171 -15.96 -0.68 18.01
N ARG A 172 -16.54 -0.26 16.89
CA ARG A 172 -17.97 0.07 16.75
C ARG A 172 -18.79 -1.07 16.12
N GLY A 173 -18.30 -2.31 16.17
CA GLY A 173 -19.01 -3.45 15.59
C GLY A 173 -19.13 -3.36 14.06
N TRP A 174 -18.09 -2.82 13.40
CA TRP A 174 -18.03 -2.58 11.96
C TRP A 174 -19.06 -1.56 11.45
N LYS A 175 -19.16 -0.42 12.14
CA LYS A 175 -20.03 0.71 11.78
C LYS A 175 -19.25 2.04 11.73
N LYS A 176 -19.65 2.96 10.86
CA LYS A 176 -19.15 4.35 10.90
C LYS A 176 -19.76 5.11 12.07
N SER A 177 -19.08 6.17 12.51
CA SER A 177 -19.56 7.03 13.61
C SER A 177 -20.85 7.76 13.27
N ASN A 178 -21.05 8.10 11.99
CA ASN A 178 -22.25 8.76 11.48
C ASN A 178 -23.36 7.77 11.07
N GLY A 179 -23.24 6.48 11.42
CA GLY A 179 -24.20 5.43 11.04
C GLY A 179 -24.16 5.01 9.57
N ALA A 180 -23.40 5.68 8.71
CA ALA A 180 -23.33 5.34 7.30
C ALA A 180 -22.64 3.98 7.06
N GLU A 181 -22.99 3.36 5.94
CA GLU A 181 -22.42 2.08 5.52
C GLU A 181 -20.90 2.18 5.27
N ILE A 182 -20.18 1.12 5.61
CA ILE A 182 -18.79 0.91 5.21
C ILE A 182 -18.81 0.15 3.88
N LYS A 183 -18.59 0.87 2.78
CA LYS A 183 -18.42 0.24 1.45
C LYS A 183 -17.25 -0.76 1.50
N ASN A 184 -17.39 -1.88 0.79
CA ASN A 184 -16.40 -2.96 0.74
C ASN A 184 -16.07 -3.59 2.12
N LEU A 185 -17.02 -3.56 3.07
CA LEU A 185 -16.81 -4.06 4.44
C LEU A 185 -16.23 -5.48 4.49
N ALA A 186 -16.73 -6.39 3.65
CA ALA A 186 -16.24 -7.76 3.57
C ALA A 186 -14.73 -7.83 3.28
N LEU A 187 -14.23 -7.03 2.34
CA LEU A 187 -12.81 -6.98 1.99
C LEU A 187 -11.99 -6.30 3.09
N PHE A 188 -12.50 -5.26 3.73
CA PHE A 188 -11.80 -4.64 4.86
C PHE A 188 -11.68 -5.56 6.07
N LYS A 189 -12.70 -6.40 6.34
CA LYS A 189 -12.60 -7.45 7.36
C LYS A 189 -11.51 -8.47 7.04
N GLN A 190 -11.40 -8.89 5.78
CA GLN A 190 -10.30 -9.77 5.33
C GLN A 190 -8.94 -9.11 5.50
N LEU A 191 -8.84 -7.83 5.11
CA LEU A 191 -7.61 -7.05 5.25
C LEU A 191 -7.20 -6.91 6.73
N ASP A 192 -8.12 -6.59 7.64
CA ASP A 192 -7.84 -6.50 9.09
C ASP A 192 -7.28 -7.81 9.64
N LEU A 193 -7.89 -8.94 9.27
CA LEU A 193 -7.44 -10.27 9.70
C LEU A 193 -6.06 -10.60 9.16
N LEU A 194 -5.81 -10.33 7.87
CA LEU A 194 -4.49 -10.52 7.28
C LEU A 194 -3.45 -9.66 7.98
N LEU A 195 -3.68 -8.35 8.10
CA LEU A 195 -2.75 -7.42 8.75
C LEU A 195 -2.41 -7.84 10.19
N SER A 196 -3.36 -8.43 10.92
CA SER A 196 -3.15 -8.86 12.32
C SER A 196 -2.04 -9.90 12.52
N VAL A 197 -1.66 -10.65 11.47
CA VAL A 197 -0.61 -11.68 11.57
C VAL A 197 0.75 -11.24 11.02
N PHE A 198 0.87 -9.99 10.55
CA PHE A 198 2.12 -9.41 10.10
C PHE A 198 2.72 -8.50 11.17
N THR A 199 4.02 -8.64 11.43
CA THR A 199 4.70 -7.90 12.52
C THR A 199 5.50 -6.69 12.05
N ASN A 200 5.93 -6.66 10.78
CA ASN A 200 6.84 -5.62 10.28
C ASN A 200 6.49 -5.17 8.85
N VAL A 201 5.30 -4.61 8.68
CA VAL A 201 4.81 -4.09 7.39
C VAL A 201 4.77 -2.56 7.43
N ASN A 202 5.42 -1.93 6.46
CA ASN A 202 5.47 -0.49 6.29
C ASN A 202 4.72 -0.10 5.01
N PHE A 203 3.82 0.86 5.12
CA PHE A 203 3.03 1.34 4.00
C PHE A 203 3.57 2.68 3.48
N VAL A 204 3.79 2.77 2.17
CA VAL A 204 4.30 3.95 1.49
C VAL A 204 3.32 4.36 0.40
N TRP A 205 2.91 5.62 0.42
CA TRP A 205 2.14 6.20 -0.67
C TRP A 205 3.05 6.54 -1.85
N THR A 206 2.65 6.14 -3.05
CA THR A 206 3.19 6.65 -4.30
C THR A 206 2.09 7.38 -5.05
N LYS A 207 2.47 8.35 -5.89
CA LYS A 207 1.52 8.89 -6.87
C LYS A 207 1.27 7.82 -7.93
N GLY A 208 0.01 7.58 -8.29
CA GLY A 208 -0.35 6.72 -9.41
C GLY A 208 0.32 7.20 -10.70
N HIS A 209 0.76 6.25 -11.53
CA HIS A 209 1.57 6.48 -12.74
C HIS A 209 2.85 7.31 -12.51
N ALA A 210 3.42 7.31 -11.30
CA ALA A 210 4.76 7.87 -11.07
C ALA A 210 5.84 6.95 -11.66
N ASN A 211 7.03 7.50 -11.95
CA ASN A 211 8.22 6.79 -12.46
C ASN A 211 8.81 5.77 -11.45
N ASN A 212 8.03 4.78 -11.00
CA ASN A 212 8.49 3.62 -10.24
C ASN A 212 8.15 2.37 -11.02
N GLU A 213 9.17 1.62 -11.44
CA GLU A 213 9.03 0.43 -12.27
C GLU A 213 8.05 -0.59 -11.69
N GLY A 214 8.01 -0.74 -10.36
CA GLY A 214 7.07 -1.66 -9.70
C GLY A 214 5.61 -1.22 -9.82
N ASN A 215 5.33 0.09 -9.75
CA ASN A 215 3.97 0.62 -9.91
C ASN A 215 3.53 0.52 -11.36
N ASN A 216 4.39 0.91 -12.30
CA ASN A 216 4.13 0.79 -13.73
C ASN A 216 3.90 -0.66 -14.14
N PHE A 217 4.60 -1.61 -13.51
CA PHE A 217 4.39 -3.03 -13.75
C PHE A 217 2.99 -3.49 -13.35
N VAL A 218 2.51 -3.14 -12.15
CA VAL A 218 1.18 -3.57 -11.69
C VAL A 218 0.04 -2.89 -12.45
N ASP A 219 0.21 -1.61 -12.82
CA ASP A 219 -0.72 -0.86 -13.69
C ASP A 219 -0.81 -1.50 -15.08
N ASN A 220 0.32 -1.86 -15.68
CA ASN A 220 0.32 -2.58 -16.95
C ASN A 220 -0.33 -3.97 -16.82
N LEU A 221 -0.02 -4.71 -15.75
CA LEU A 221 -0.52 -6.07 -15.53
C LEU A 221 -2.04 -6.09 -15.34
N LEU A 222 -2.62 -5.15 -14.57
CA LEU A 222 -4.07 -5.08 -14.42
C LEU A 222 -4.77 -4.65 -15.71
N ASN A 223 -4.13 -3.80 -16.53
CA ASN A 223 -4.69 -3.39 -17.82
C ASN A 223 -4.72 -4.56 -18.81
N GLN A 224 -3.62 -5.31 -18.92
CA GLN A 224 -3.58 -6.56 -19.70
C GLN A 224 -4.64 -7.56 -19.23
N THR A 225 -4.87 -7.65 -17.91
CA THR A 225 -5.92 -8.50 -17.35
C THR A 225 -7.29 -8.08 -17.86
N MET A 226 -7.62 -6.78 -17.81
CA MET A 226 -8.89 -6.26 -18.34
C MET A 226 -9.02 -6.41 -19.85
N ASP A 227 -7.93 -6.24 -20.62
CA ASP A 227 -7.94 -6.44 -22.06
C ASP A 227 -8.37 -7.87 -22.42
N ASN A 228 -7.89 -8.86 -21.66
CA ASN A 228 -8.18 -10.27 -21.86
C ASN A 228 -9.53 -10.74 -21.28
N MET A 229 -10.30 -9.88 -20.61
CA MET A 229 -11.63 -10.24 -20.11
C MET A 229 -12.66 -10.25 -21.24
N ASN A 230 -13.30 -11.41 -21.49
CA ASN A 230 -14.44 -11.51 -22.40
C ASN A 230 -15.75 -11.71 -21.63
N ILE A 231 -16.80 -11.00 -22.05
CA ILE A 231 -18.14 -11.08 -21.43
C ILE A 231 -18.74 -12.50 -21.60
N ASN A 232 -18.41 -13.19 -22.69
CA ASN A 232 -18.94 -14.52 -23.00
C ASN A 232 -18.39 -15.60 -22.05
N ASP A 233 -17.18 -15.44 -21.52
CA ASP A 233 -16.58 -16.38 -20.57
C ASP A 233 -17.30 -16.35 -19.21
N SER A 234 -17.89 -15.20 -18.86
CA SER A 234 -18.70 -15.07 -17.64
C SER A 234 -20.09 -15.68 -17.78
N LYS A 235 -20.70 -15.62 -18.97
CA LYS A 235 -22.03 -16.22 -19.21
C LYS A 235 -21.99 -17.75 -19.16
N ASN A 236 -20.94 -18.38 -19.68
CA ASN A 236 -20.76 -19.83 -19.58
C ASN A 236 -20.56 -20.32 -18.13
N SER A 237 -20.01 -19.50 -17.24
CA SER A 237 -19.95 -19.81 -15.80
C SER A 237 -21.28 -19.60 -15.05
N ILE A 238 -22.14 -18.72 -15.56
CA ILE A 238 -23.44 -18.40 -14.95
C ILE A 238 -24.48 -19.47 -15.32
N ASP A 239 -24.47 -19.99 -16.56
CA ASP A 239 -25.40 -21.05 -16.97
C ASP A 239 -25.13 -22.40 -16.30
N SER A 240 -23.90 -22.63 -15.82
CA SER A 240 -23.57 -23.79 -14.98
C SER A 240 -23.89 -23.60 -13.49
N GLN A 241 -24.28 -22.38 -13.06
CA GLN A 241 -24.65 -22.05 -11.68
C GLN A 241 -26.15 -21.72 -11.50
N ASN A 242 -26.93 -21.62 -12.57
CA ASN A 242 -28.35 -21.26 -12.54
C ASN A 242 -29.31 -22.33 -11.97
N ASN A 243 -28.80 -23.41 -11.35
CA ASN A 243 -29.62 -24.36 -10.59
C ASN A 243 -29.70 -24.07 -9.07
N ILE A 244 -29.20 -22.92 -8.61
CA ILE A 244 -29.36 -22.49 -7.21
C ILE A 244 -29.66 -20.99 -7.19
N VAL A 245 -30.94 -20.64 -7.36
CA VAL A 245 -31.42 -19.29 -7.08
C VAL A 245 -32.09 -19.30 -5.72
N GLU A 246 -31.37 -18.81 -4.70
CA GLU A 246 -31.97 -18.01 -3.63
C GLU A 246 -30.91 -17.10 -2.96
N ASN A 247 -31.21 -15.80 -2.94
CA ASN A 247 -30.56 -14.68 -2.25
C ASN A 247 -29.10 -14.28 -2.57
N LYS A 248 -28.99 -13.37 -3.55
CA LYS A 248 -27.84 -12.46 -3.77
C LYS A 248 -27.75 -11.42 -2.64
N ASP A 249 -27.01 -11.80 -1.60
CA ASP A 249 -26.22 -10.94 -0.68
C ASP A 249 -25.52 -11.79 0.42
N SER A 250 -25.63 -13.12 0.32
CA SER A 250 -25.03 -14.14 1.18
C SER A 250 -23.67 -14.68 0.70
N ALA A 251 -23.06 -14.10 -0.36
CA ALA A 251 -21.62 -14.31 -0.62
C ALA A 251 -20.72 -13.78 0.52
N SER A 252 -21.35 -13.21 1.54
CA SER A 252 -20.83 -12.66 2.77
C SER A 252 -20.54 -13.78 3.79
N VAL A 253 -19.35 -13.68 4.40
CA VAL A 253 -18.86 -14.52 5.52
C VAL A 253 -18.38 -15.92 5.14
N GLU A 254 -19.12 -16.78 4.44
CA GLU A 254 -18.67 -18.19 4.27
C GLU A 254 -17.51 -18.33 3.26
N SER A 255 -17.60 -17.66 2.11
CA SER A 255 -16.47 -17.54 1.15
C SER A 255 -15.24 -16.89 1.79
N ILE A 256 -15.46 -15.97 2.74
CA ILE A 256 -14.39 -15.33 3.51
C ILE A 256 -13.76 -16.33 4.47
N LYS A 257 -14.56 -17.07 5.22
CA LYS A 257 -14.10 -18.11 6.14
C LYS A 257 -13.32 -19.20 5.40
N ASP A 258 -13.78 -19.64 4.23
CA ASP A 258 -13.09 -20.66 3.44
C ASP A 258 -11.74 -20.16 2.93
N ASN A 259 -11.66 -18.91 2.49
CA ASN A 259 -10.40 -18.31 2.09
C ASN A 259 -9.44 -18.14 3.28
N LEU A 260 -9.97 -17.74 4.44
CA LEU A 260 -9.21 -17.64 5.70
C LEU A 260 -8.74 -19.01 6.24
N ARG A 261 -9.56 -20.07 6.10
CA ARG A 261 -9.19 -21.46 6.42
C ARG A 261 -8.06 -21.94 5.52
N LYS A 262 -8.15 -21.70 4.21
CA LYS A 262 -7.09 -22.04 3.25
C LYS A 262 -5.73 -21.42 3.58
N ILE A 263 -5.72 -20.23 4.20
CA ILE A 263 -4.48 -19.55 4.62
C ILE A 263 -4.16 -19.71 6.12
N GLY A 264 -4.87 -20.60 6.83
CA GLY A 264 -4.59 -20.96 8.22
C GLY A 264 -4.90 -19.86 9.25
N LEU A 265 -5.79 -18.91 8.91
CA LEU A 265 -6.25 -17.85 9.83
C LEU A 265 -7.53 -18.22 10.60
N LEU A 266 -8.25 -19.23 10.15
CA LEU A 266 -9.41 -19.82 10.83
C LEU A 266 -9.27 -21.35 10.85
N LYS A 267 -9.74 -21.97 11.93
CA LYS A 267 -9.86 -23.43 12.04
C LYS A 267 -11.15 -23.94 11.38
#